data_AF-A0A5C7FFF6-F1
#
_entry.id   AF-A0A5C7FFF6-F1
#
_cell.length_a   1.000
_cell.length_b   1.000
_cell.length_c   1.000
_cell.angle_alpha   90.00
_cell.angle_beta   90.00
_cell.angle_gamma   90.00
#
_symmetry.space_group_name_H-M   'P 1'
#
loop_
_entity.id
_entity.type
_entity.pdbx_description
1 polymer ?
#
loop_
_entity_poly.entity_id
_entity_poly.type
_entity_poly.pdbx_seq_one_letter_code
_entity_poly.pdbx_strand_id
1 'polypeptide(L)'
;MFPAQTYQQRRHDLAALIPSGLIFLPGNREAPMNCADNTYPFRQDSSFRYFAGHNIPDLALTIDGASGESKLWGDDISLDHVVWMGAQPSIAELAERIGATRGGTQAELSTLLKKHAKEVRFLPPYRAERKTFIAEHLGSAAGADEGLIRAVIALRSVKSAEELVQMDLAVMTSMKMHAAARAHAAPGQLEAEVAGIIEGIAISADGRLSYPAIVTRNGHVLHNHYHGNTLQKGDLLLIDAGAETPSGYAGDITRTFAVGADMTTQQQDIYDIVQKALTDSTAALQPGITYQSVHLNAGRIIASGLKEVGLMKGDVDEAVAAGAHALFMPHGLGHMIGLDVHDMEDLGEDLVGYDDKVKRSTQFGTRSLRLGKELQEGYALTVEPGIYFIPALIDRWAADGTCADFINFAALDAYRNFGGIRLEDNVVVTASGHRVLG
;
A
#
# COMPACT_ATOMS: atom_id res chain seq x y z
N MET A 1 -14.27 -5.60 13.68
CA MET A 1 -14.52 -4.16 13.90
C MET A 1 -14.00 -3.80 15.29
N PHE A 2 -13.37 -2.63 15.47
CA PHE A 2 -12.98 -2.11 16.79
C PHE A 2 -14.18 -1.69 17.64
N PRO A 3 -14.01 -1.47 18.96
CA PRO A 3 -15.08 -0.94 19.81
C PRO A 3 -15.59 0.43 19.34
N ALA A 4 -16.86 0.74 19.63
CA ALA A 4 -17.47 2.02 19.26
C ALA A 4 -16.66 3.24 19.71
N GLN A 5 -16.06 3.16 20.90
CA GLN A 5 -15.24 4.22 21.49
C GLN A 5 -14.03 4.59 20.61
N THR A 6 -13.39 3.62 19.94
CA THR A 6 -12.28 3.88 19.01
C THR A 6 -12.72 4.84 17.90
N TYR A 7 -13.86 4.57 17.27
CA TYR A 7 -14.35 5.40 16.18
C TYR A 7 -14.84 6.77 16.67
N GLN A 8 -15.49 6.82 17.84
CA GLN A 8 -15.86 8.09 18.48
C GLN A 8 -14.63 8.96 18.70
N GLN A 9 -13.57 8.39 19.28
CA GLN A 9 -12.32 9.12 19.56
C GLN A 9 -11.68 9.63 18.27
N ARG A 10 -11.54 8.78 17.24
CA ARG A 10 -11.01 9.19 15.93
C ARG A 10 -11.76 10.37 15.33
N ARG A 11 -13.10 10.35 15.38
CA ARG A 11 -13.93 11.46 14.87
C ARG A 11 -13.80 12.73 15.73
N HIS A 12 -13.66 12.57 17.05
CA HIS A 12 -13.38 13.69 17.96
C HIS A 12 -12.02 14.34 17.65
N ASP A 13 -10.97 13.53 17.47
CA ASP A 13 -9.63 14.00 17.14
C ASP A 13 -9.61 14.71 15.78
N LEU A 14 -10.37 14.18 14.79
CA LEU A 14 -10.53 14.84 13.51
C LEU A 14 -11.24 16.20 13.63
N ALA A 15 -12.31 16.28 14.40
CA ALA A 15 -13.03 17.54 14.65
C ALA A 15 -12.15 18.56 15.40
N ALA A 16 -11.29 18.11 16.32
CA ALA A 16 -10.33 18.98 16.99
C ALA A 16 -9.32 19.61 16.02
N LEU A 17 -8.92 18.89 14.96
CA LEU A 17 -8.05 19.40 13.90
C LEU A 17 -8.80 20.26 12.87
N ILE A 18 -10.11 20.06 12.72
CA ILE A 18 -10.97 20.74 11.75
C ILE A 18 -12.19 21.35 12.48
N PRO A 19 -12.02 22.46 13.23
CA PRO A 19 -13.00 22.96 14.20
C PRO A 19 -14.21 23.70 13.57
N SER A 20 -14.42 23.58 12.26
CA SER A 20 -15.49 24.30 11.55
C SER A 20 -15.88 23.62 10.25
N GLY A 21 -17.13 23.83 9.83
CA GLY A 21 -17.70 23.25 8.62
C GLY A 21 -18.21 21.81 8.83
N LEU A 22 -18.76 21.24 7.76
CA LEU A 22 -19.29 19.88 7.74
C LEU A 22 -18.29 18.96 7.06
N ILE A 23 -17.61 18.11 7.81
CA ILE A 23 -16.73 17.10 7.24
C ILE A 23 -17.60 16.01 6.63
N PHE A 24 -17.39 15.74 5.34
CA PHE A 24 -18.10 14.72 4.58
C PHE A 24 -17.12 13.63 4.13
N LEU A 25 -17.36 12.41 4.61
CA LEU A 25 -16.61 11.21 4.26
C LEU A 25 -17.57 10.27 3.51
N PRO A 26 -17.56 10.29 2.16
CA PRO A 26 -18.37 9.37 1.37
C PRO A 26 -17.81 7.95 1.45
N GLY A 27 -18.67 6.95 1.73
CA GLY A 27 -18.31 5.56 1.48
C GLY A 27 -18.33 5.23 -0.01
N ASN A 28 -17.93 4.02 -0.39
CA ASN A 28 -17.99 3.49 -1.74
C ASN A 28 -19.37 2.91 -2.06
N ARG A 29 -19.64 2.79 -3.35
CA ARG A 29 -20.75 1.98 -3.88
C ARG A 29 -20.22 0.67 -4.43
N GLU A 30 -21.13 -0.25 -4.68
CA GLU A 30 -20.84 -1.42 -5.51
C GLU A 30 -20.32 -0.99 -6.88
N ALA A 31 -19.36 -1.75 -7.42
CA ALA A 31 -18.75 -1.51 -8.72
C ALA A 31 -19.18 -2.61 -9.70
N PRO A 32 -20.08 -2.34 -10.66
CA PRO A 32 -20.49 -3.30 -11.68
C PRO A 32 -19.32 -3.77 -12.55
N MET A 33 -19.22 -5.08 -12.79
CA MET A 33 -18.29 -5.67 -13.76
C MET A 33 -18.76 -5.43 -15.21
N ASN A 34 -20.05 -5.62 -15.47
CA ASN A 34 -20.67 -5.47 -16.79
C ASN A 34 -22.16 -5.11 -16.74
N CYS A 35 -22.87 -5.43 -15.66
CA CYS A 35 -24.23 -5.00 -15.37
C CYS A 35 -24.41 -4.74 -13.86
N ALA A 36 -25.46 -3.98 -13.50
CA ALA A 36 -25.64 -3.43 -12.16
C ALA A 36 -25.52 -4.48 -11.02
N ASP A 37 -26.11 -5.66 -11.22
CA ASP A 37 -26.16 -6.71 -10.19
C ASP A 37 -24.97 -7.68 -10.21
N ASN A 38 -24.06 -7.55 -11.18
CA ASN A 38 -22.85 -8.36 -11.27
C ASN A 38 -21.64 -7.52 -10.87
N THR A 39 -21.31 -7.49 -9.59
CA THR A 39 -20.36 -6.54 -8.99
C THR A 39 -18.99 -7.16 -8.70
N TYR A 40 -17.94 -6.35 -8.78
CA TYR A 40 -16.63 -6.72 -8.22
C TYR A 40 -16.74 -6.88 -6.70
N PRO A 41 -15.86 -7.67 -6.07
CA PRO A 41 -15.85 -7.82 -4.62
C PRO A 41 -15.76 -6.45 -3.91
N PHE A 42 -16.80 -6.09 -3.15
CA PHE A 42 -16.89 -4.78 -2.51
C PHE A 42 -15.71 -4.50 -1.56
N ARG A 43 -15.17 -3.28 -1.62
CA ARG A 43 -14.18 -2.74 -0.69
C ARG A 43 -14.51 -1.27 -0.41
N GLN A 44 -14.62 -0.94 0.87
CA GLN A 44 -14.92 0.40 1.34
C GLN A 44 -13.76 1.40 1.12
N ASP A 45 -14.08 2.69 1.11
CA ASP A 45 -13.13 3.79 1.22
C ASP A 45 -12.37 3.72 2.55
N SER A 46 -11.04 3.82 2.51
CA SER A 46 -10.20 3.63 3.68
C SER A 46 -10.36 4.74 4.72
N SER A 47 -10.59 5.99 4.29
CA SER A 47 -10.81 7.10 5.21
C SER A 47 -12.17 6.97 5.89
N PHE A 48 -13.23 6.66 5.15
CA PHE A 48 -14.53 6.31 5.73
C PHE A 48 -14.39 5.14 6.71
N ARG A 49 -13.72 4.05 6.31
CA ARG A 49 -13.55 2.85 7.16
C ARG A 49 -12.74 3.16 8.42
N TYR A 50 -11.75 4.04 8.35
CA TYR A 50 -11.00 4.48 9.53
C TYR A 50 -11.90 5.16 10.58
N PHE A 51 -12.85 6.00 10.15
CA PHE A 51 -13.73 6.77 11.05
C PHE A 51 -15.08 6.09 11.36
N ALA A 52 -15.50 5.10 10.56
CA ALA A 52 -16.81 4.45 10.66
C ALA A 52 -16.76 2.92 10.76
N GLY A 53 -15.63 2.25 10.50
CA GLY A 53 -15.45 0.80 10.67
C GLY A 53 -16.25 -0.12 9.73
N HIS A 54 -17.32 0.37 9.09
CA HIS A 54 -18.23 -0.43 8.27
C HIS A 54 -17.64 -0.73 6.87
N ASN A 55 -17.76 -1.98 6.41
CA ASN A 55 -17.50 -2.38 5.03
C ASN A 55 -18.81 -2.73 4.31
N ILE A 56 -19.72 -1.74 4.25
CA ILE A 56 -21.05 -1.86 3.64
C ILE A 56 -21.19 -0.77 2.56
N PRO A 57 -21.71 -1.09 1.35
CA PRO A 57 -21.89 -0.11 0.29
C PRO A 57 -22.91 0.97 0.66
N ASP A 58 -22.84 2.10 -0.05
CA ASP A 58 -23.86 3.16 0.01
C ASP A 58 -24.07 3.77 1.41
N LEU A 59 -23.01 3.79 2.21
CA LEU A 59 -22.95 4.57 3.44
C LEU A 59 -22.20 5.89 3.23
N ALA A 60 -22.48 6.86 4.09
CA ALA A 60 -21.69 8.08 4.22
C ALA A 60 -21.66 8.54 5.68
N LEU A 61 -20.58 9.21 6.07
CA LEU A 61 -20.40 9.76 7.40
C LEU A 61 -20.24 11.28 7.29
N THR A 62 -20.99 12.02 8.10
CA THR A 62 -20.75 13.45 8.31
C THR A 62 -20.33 13.73 9.73
N ILE A 63 -19.41 14.67 9.94
CA ILE A 63 -18.97 15.12 11.25
C ILE A 63 -19.06 16.65 11.27
N ASP A 64 -19.79 17.19 12.23
CA ASP A 64 -19.79 18.62 12.48
C ASP A 64 -18.46 19.01 13.13
N GLY A 65 -17.67 19.86 12.47
CA GLY A 65 -16.33 20.20 12.94
C GLY A 65 -16.31 20.95 14.28
N ALA A 66 -17.36 21.69 14.62
CA ALA A 66 -17.41 22.48 15.85
C ALA A 66 -17.78 21.64 17.08
N SER A 67 -18.73 20.73 16.95
CA SER A 67 -19.26 19.91 18.04
C SER A 67 -18.67 18.50 18.10
N GLY A 68 -18.13 18.00 16.98
CA GLY A 68 -17.76 16.60 16.81
C GLY A 68 -18.96 15.66 16.65
N GLU A 69 -20.20 16.18 16.56
CA GLU A 69 -21.38 15.35 16.35
C GLU A 69 -21.28 14.63 14.99
N SER A 70 -21.37 13.31 15.03
CA SER A 70 -21.22 12.47 13.84
C SER A 70 -22.50 11.72 13.49
N LYS A 71 -22.87 11.74 12.21
CA LYS A 71 -24.07 11.11 11.67
C LYS A 71 -23.72 10.11 10.56
N LEU A 72 -24.28 8.91 10.65
CA LEU A 72 -24.20 7.89 9.61
C LEU A 72 -25.44 7.96 8.72
N TRP A 73 -25.22 8.01 7.41
CA TRP A 73 -26.25 8.14 6.38
C TRP A 73 -26.29 6.90 5.51
N GLY A 74 -27.48 6.51 5.10
CA GLY A 74 -27.74 5.36 4.25
C GLY A 74 -29.24 5.10 4.15
N ASP A 75 -29.62 4.18 3.28
CA ASP A 75 -31.02 3.78 3.13
C ASP A 75 -31.24 2.42 3.81
N ASP A 76 -32.27 2.34 4.66
CA ASP A 76 -32.69 1.05 5.22
C ASP A 76 -33.21 0.15 4.08
N ILE A 77 -32.88 -1.14 4.12
CA ILE A 77 -33.23 -2.05 3.03
C ILE A 77 -34.76 -2.18 2.87
N SER A 78 -35.23 -2.22 1.62
CA SER A 78 -36.63 -2.46 1.31
C SER A 78 -37.02 -3.92 1.60
N LEU A 79 -38.34 -4.21 1.65
CA LEU A 79 -38.82 -5.59 1.77
C LEU A 79 -38.33 -6.48 0.62
N ASP A 80 -38.25 -5.94 -0.59
CA ASP A 80 -37.70 -6.66 -1.74
C ASP A 80 -36.22 -7.01 -1.50
N HIS A 81 -35.40 -6.08 -0.99
CA HIS A 81 -34.02 -6.38 -0.62
C HIS A 81 -33.91 -7.43 0.49
N VAL A 82 -34.83 -7.47 1.46
CA VAL A 82 -34.85 -8.54 2.49
C VAL A 82 -35.03 -9.93 1.84
N VAL A 83 -35.86 -10.02 0.79
CA VAL A 83 -36.09 -11.28 0.06
C VAL A 83 -34.84 -11.75 -0.67
N TRP A 84 -34.04 -10.85 -1.24
CA TRP A 84 -32.85 -11.19 -2.03
C TRP A 84 -31.54 -11.28 -1.23
N MET A 85 -31.38 -10.46 -0.19
CA MET A 85 -30.12 -10.25 0.53
C MET A 85 -30.20 -10.63 2.02
N GLY A 86 -31.38 -11.06 2.51
CA GLY A 86 -31.64 -11.35 3.91
C GLY A 86 -31.86 -10.10 4.76
N ALA A 87 -32.15 -10.31 6.06
CA ALA A 87 -32.27 -9.22 7.01
C ALA A 87 -30.90 -8.52 7.21
N GLN A 88 -30.88 -7.20 7.07
CA GLN A 88 -29.70 -6.37 7.29
C GLN A 88 -29.95 -5.44 8.49
N PRO A 89 -28.89 -5.05 9.23
CA PRO A 89 -29.02 -4.05 10.28
C PRO A 89 -29.53 -2.73 9.70
N SER A 90 -30.41 -2.06 10.44
CA SER A 90 -30.85 -0.71 10.13
C SER A 90 -29.69 0.30 10.24
N ILE A 91 -29.81 1.43 9.57
CA ILE A 91 -28.83 2.52 9.68
C ILE A 91 -28.71 3.02 11.12
N ALA A 92 -29.79 2.96 11.91
CA ALA A 92 -29.74 3.29 13.33
C ALA A 92 -28.81 2.34 14.11
N GLU A 93 -28.96 1.03 13.91
CA GLU A 93 -28.11 0.03 14.57
C GLU A 93 -26.65 0.13 14.09
N LEU A 94 -26.43 0.40 12.80
CA LEU A 94 -25.07 0.63 12.27
C LEU A 94 -24.43 1.89 12.86
N ALA A 95 -25.19 2.97 13.04
CA ALA A 95 -24.70 4.19 13.67
C ALA A 95 -24.33 3.94 15.15
N GLU A 96 -25.18 3.23 15.89
CA GLU A 96 -24.95 2.88 17.30
C GLU A 96 -23.65 2.09 17.50
N ARG A 97 -23.38 1.09 16.63
CA ARG A 97 -22.15 0.26 16.69
C ARG A 97 -20.85 1.06 16.63
N ILE A 98 -20.88 2.27 16.06
CA ILE A 98 -19.71 3.13 15.88
C ILE A 98 -19.80 4.39 16.75
N GLY A 99 -20.81 4.48 17.61
CA GLY A 99 -21.03 5.64 18.47
C GLY A 99 -21.45 6.90 17.73
N ALA A 100 -22.12 6.77 16.59
CA ALA A 100 -22.70 7.86 15.82
C ALA A 100 -24.23 7.86 15.98
N THR A 101 -24.89 8.90 15.48
CA THR A 101 -26.35 8.95 15.38
C THR A 101 -26.81 8.69 13.94
N ARG A 102 -28.07 8.29 13.75
CA ARG A 102 -28.67 8.14 12.41
C ARG A 102 -28.85 9.53 11.78
N GLY A 103 -28.22 9.74 10.63
CA GLY A 103 -28.36 10.97 9.85
C GLY A 103 -29.66 11.03 9.06
N GLY A 104 -30.04 9.93 8.42
CA GLY A 104 -31.17 9.87 7.49
C GLY A 104 -30.81 9.10 6.21
N THR A 105 -31.67 9.26 5.21
CA THR A 105 -31.57 8.66 3.87
C THR A 105 -30.51 9.35 2.99
N GLN A 106 -30.14 8.71 1.89
CA GLN A 106 -29.24 9.30 0.89
C GLN A 106 -29.84 10.57 0.25
N ALA A 107 -31.16 10.63 0.08
CA ALA A 107 -31.86 11.79 -0.47
C ALA A 107 -31.81 13.00 0.48
N GLU A 108 -31.96 12.77 1.78
CA GLU A 108 -31.82 13.79 2.82
C GLU A 108 -30.37 14.30 2.90
N LEU A 109 -29.38 13.39 2.86
CA LEU A 109 -27.98 13.77 2.77
C LEU A 109 -27.71 14.65 1.55
N SER A 110 -28.23 14.27 0.39
CA SER A 110 -28.07 15.03 -0.86
C SER A 110 -28.62 16.46 -0.74
N THR A 111 -29.75 16.61 -0.05
CA THR A 111 -30.36 17.91 0.24
C THR A 111 -29.49 18.72 1.21
N LEU A 112 -28.97 18.09 2.27
CA LEU A 112 -28.08 18.72 3.24
C LEU A 112 -26.80 19.24 2.58
N LEU A 113 -26.12 18.40 1.78
CA LEU A 113 -24.87 18.75 1.10
C LEU A 113 -25.07 19.94 0.14
N LYS A 114 -26.15 19.95 -0.64
CA LYS A 114 -26.46 21.08 -1.54
C LYS A 114 -26.74 22.36 -0.76
N LYS A 115 -27.47 22.27 0.35
CA LYS A 115 -27.79 23.42 1.20
C LYS A 115 -26.54 24.04 1.82
N HIS A 116 -25.59 23.21 2.25
CA HIS A 116 -24.36 23.62 2.95
C HIS A 116 -23.11 23.54 2.08
N ALA A 117 -23.25 23.56 0.75
CA ALA A 117 -22.17 23.23 -0.18
C ALA A 117 -20.83 23.97 0.06
N LYS A 118 -20.89 25.23 0.50
CA LYS A 118 -19.70 26.06 0.79
C LYS A 118 -19.00 25.74 2.12
N GLU A 119 -19.68 25.04 3.02
CA GLU A 119 -19.21 24.67 4.35
C GLU A 119 -18.74 23.20 4.40
N VAL A 120 -19.03 22.42 3.35
CA VAL A 120 -18.64 21.01 3.26
C VAL A 120 -17.15 20.88 2.97
N ARG A 121 -16.46 20.10 3.79
CA ARG A 121 -15.05 19.71 3.61
C ARG A 121 -14.98 18.24 3.27
N PHE A 122 -14.23 17.87 2.24
CA PHE A 122 -14.13 16.49 1.78
C PHE A 122 -12.72 16.17 1.27
N LEU A 123 -12.39 14.88 1.26
CA LEU A 123 -11.11 14.34 0.76
C LEU A 123 -11.14 14.14 -0.77
N PRO A 124 -9.99 14.10 -1.46
CA PRO A 124 -9.94 13.87 -2.89
C PRO A 124 -10.65 12.56 -3.29
N PRO A 125 -11.70 12.60 -4.13
CA PRO A 125 -12.33 11.37 -4.62
C PRO A 125 -11.45 10.69 -5.67
N TYR A 126 -11.21 9.38 -5.54
CA TYR A 126 -10.51 8.60 -6.56
C TYR A 126 -11.45 7.92 -7.56
N ARG A 127 -12.65 7.51 -7.14
CA ARG A 127 -13.65 6.88 -8.02
C ARG A 127 -14.44 7.90 -8.86
N ALA A 128 -14.72 7.54 -10.12
CA ALA A 128 -15.39 8.43 -11.07
C ALA A 128 -16.81 8.80 -10.61
N GLU A 129 -17.58 7.85 -10.09
CA GLU A 129 -18.92 8.11 -9.57
C GLU A 129 -18.92 9.06 -8.37
N ARG A 130 -17.87 9.03 -7.54
CA ARG A 130 -17.73 9.95 -6.40
C ARG A 130 -17.29 11.34 -6.84
N LYS A 131 -16.43 11.46 -7.85
CA LYS A 131 -16.12 12.74 -8.51
C LYS A 131 -17.39 13.40 -9.04
N THR A 132 -18.23 12.65 -9.75
CA THR A 132 -19.51 13.14 -10.29
C THR A 132 -20.47 13.54 -9.17
N PHE A 133 -20.66 12.69 -8.16
CA PHE A 133 -21.53 12.99 -7.02
C PHE A 133 -21.11 14.30 -6.32
N ILE A 134 -19.82 14.48 -6.05
CA ILE A 134 -19.31 15.70 -5.41
C ILE A 134 -19.57 16.92 -6.29
N ALA A 135 -19.30 16.84 -7.60
CA ALA A 135 -19.55 17.95 -8.52
C ALA A 135 -21.03 18.35 -8.58
N GLU A 136 -21.95 17.38 -8.54
CA GLU A 136 -23.41 17.60 -8.56
C GLU A 136 -23.96 18.20 -7.26
N HIS A 137 -23.33 17.91 -6.12
CA HIS A 137 -23.84 18.30 -4.80
C HIS A 137 -23.14 19.52 -4.23
N LEU A 138 -21.84 19.69 -4.50
CA LEU A 138 -21.00 20.78 -3.96
C LEU A 138 -20.57 21.79 -5.03
N GLY A 139 -20.76 21.46 -6.32
CA GLY A 139 -20.37 22.28 -7.47
C GLY A 139 -19.08 21.80 -8.14
N SER A 140 -18.98 22.00 -9.46
CA SER A 140 -17.86 21.49 -10.28
C SER A 140 -16.49 22.10 -9.97
N ALA A 141 -16.45 23.27 -9.32
CA ALA A 141 -15.23 23.93 -8.87
C ALA A 141 -14.85 23.59 -7.42
N ALA A 142 -15.62 22.72 -6.74
CA ALA A 142 -15.31 22.31 -5.38
C ALA A 142 -13.99 21.53 -5.36
N GLY A 143 -13.01 22.06 -4.64
CA GLY A 143 -11.73 21.40 -4.39
C GLY A 143 -11.75 20.60 -3.09
N ALA A 144 -10.97 19.53 -3.03
CA ALA A 144 -10.73 18.83 -1.78
C ALA A 144 -10.05 19.76 -0.76
N ASP A 145 -10.34 19.57 0.51
CA ASP A 145 -9.86 20.43 1.59
C ASP A 145 -8.45 19.98 2.05
N GLU A 146 -7.43 20.81 1.80
CA GLU A 146 -6.04 20.48 2.17
C GLU A 146 -5.84 20.35 3.69
N GLY A 147 -6.57 21.12 4.50
CA GLY A 147 -6.52 21.02 5.95
C GLY A 147 -7.02 19.65 6.42
N LEU A 148 -8.16 19.21 5.88
CA LEU A 148 -8.73 17.89 6.14
C LEU A 148 -7.80 16.77 5.66
N ILE A 149 -7.19 16.91 4.48
CA ILE A 149 -6.18 15.96 3.98
C ILE A 149 -5.06 15.79 4.99
N ARG A 150 -4.45 16.89 5.43
CA ARG A 150 -3.35 16.85 6.41
C ARG A 150 -3.77 16.28 7.76
N ALA A 151 -4.98 16.59 8.21
CA ALA A 151 -5.53 16.05 9.46
C ALA A 151 -5.73 14.52 9.37
N VAL A 152 -6.30 14.02 8.28
CA VAL A 152 -6.49 12.58 8.08
C VAL A 152 -5.16 11.85 7.94
N ILE A 153 -4.19 12.44 7.23
CA ILE A 153 -2.83 11.90 7.14
C ILE A 153 -2.21 11.79 8.54
N ALA A 154 -2.27 12.85 9.35
CA ALA A 154 -1.68 12.85 10.69
C ALA A 154 -2.27 11.74 11.59
N LEU A 155 -3.59 11.55 11.56
CA LEU A 155 -4.27 10.53 12.36
C LEU A 155 -4.01 9.10 11.86
N ARG A 156 -4.04 8.89 10.54
CA ARG A 156 -3.82 7.55 9.95
C ARG A 156 -2.34 7.15 9.92
N SER A 157 -1.39 8.09 9.90
CA SER A 157 0.04 7.78 9.86
C SER A 157 0.53 7.01 11.10
N VAL A 158 -0.04 7.26 12.27
CA VAL A 158 0.35 6.65 13.55
C VAL A 158 -0.64 5.54 13.91
N LYS A 159 -0.17 4.29 13.94
CA LYS A 159 -1.02 3.13 14.15
C LYS A 159 -1.23 2.89 15.64
N SER A 160 -2.48 2.71 16.05
CA SER A 160 -2.81 2.30 17.41
C SER A 160 -2.47 0.83 17.66
N ALA A 161 -2.42 0.41 18.92
CA ALA A 161 -2.14 -0.98 19.28
C ALA A 161 -3.13 -1.98 18.65
N GLU A 162 -4.42 -1.63 18.56
CA GLU A 162 -5.44 -2.47 17.93
C GLU A 162 -5.31 -2.55 16.41
N GLU A 163 -4.80 -1.50 15.75
CA GLU A 163 -4.44 -1.53 14.33
C GLU A 163 -3.27 -2.48 14.09
N LEU A 164 -2.23 -2.38 14.93
CA LEU A 164 -1.05 -3.24 14.82
C LEU A 164 -1.40 -4.73 14.97
N VAL A 165 -2.36 -5.08 15.84
CA VAL A 165 -2.86 -6.47 15.94
C VAL A 165 -3.47 -6.92 14.61
N GLN A 166 -4.22 -6.08 13.91
CA GLN A 166 -4.80 -6.43 12.61
C GLN A 166 -3.72 -6.53 11.52
N MET A 167 -2.71 -5.66 11.55
CA MET A 167 -1.58 -5.75 10.64
C MET A 167 -0.73 -7.00 10.88
N ASP A 168 -0.49 -7.39 12.13
CA ASP A 168 0.17 -8.66 12.47
C ASP A 168 -0.62 -9.86 11.90
N LEU A 169 -1.96 -9.84 11.98
CA LEU A 169 -2.83 -10.85 11.36
C LEU A 169 -2.73 -10.88 9.82
N ALA A 170 -2.69 -9.72 9.19
CA ALA A 170 -2.48 -9.61 7.74
C ALA A 170 -1.13 -10.21 7.32
N VAL A 171 -0.05 -9.86 8.01
CA VAL A 171 1.30 -10.37 7.71
C VAL A 171 1.39 -11.87 7.96
N MET A 172 0.88 -12.38 9.08
CA MET A 172 0.84 -13.83 9.35
C MET A 172 0.08 -14.60 8.26
N THR A 173 -1.01 -14.04 7.74
CA THR A 173 -1.77 -14.65 6.64
C THR A 173 -0.97 -14.61 5.34
N SER A 174 -0.32 -13.48 5.05
CA SER A 174 0.59 -13.32 3.92
C SER A 174 1.74 -14.34 3.97
N MET A 175 2.37 -14.53 5.13
CA MET A 175 3.42 -15.54 5.32
C MET A 175 2.92 -16.96 5.05
N LYS A 176 1.67 -17.30 5.41
CA LYS A 176 1.06 -18.59 5.04
C LYS A 176 0.89 -18.72 3.53
N MET A 177 0.48 -17.65 2.85
CA MET A 177 0.37 -17.61 1.38
C MET A 177 1.73 -17.89 0.73
N HIS A 178 2.78 -17.20 1.16
CA HIS A 178 4.15 -17.37 0.67
C HIS A 178 4.72 -18.76 0.97
N ALA A 179 4.48 -19.29 2.17
CA ALA A 179 4.91 -20.63 2.55
C ALA A 179 4.22 -21.71 1.70
N ALA A 180 2.91 -21.57 1.46
CA ALA A 180 2.17 -22.46 0.59
C ALA A 180 2.66 -22.38 -0.85
N ALA A 181 2.90 -21.18 -1.38
CA ALA A 181 3.44 -20.99 -2.71
C ALA A 181 4.80 -21.66 -2.87
N ARG A 182 5.71 -21.50 -1.91
CA ARG A 182 7.02 -22.16 -1.95
C ARG A 182 6.94 -23.68 -1.84
N ALA A 183 5.97 -24.21 -1.10
CA ALA A 183 5.77 -25.66 -0.98
C ALA A 183 5.19 -26.30 -2.25
N HIS A 184 4.43 -25.55 -3.06
CA HIS A 184 3.69 -26.09 -4.20
C HIS A 184 4.25 -25.72 -5.58
N ALA A 185 5.01 -24.62 -5.69
CA ALA A 185 5.58 -24.19 -6.97
C ALA A 185 6.59 -25.21 -7.50
N ALA A 186 6.31 -25.73 -8.70
CA ALA A 186 7.08 -26.78 -9.33
C ALA A 186 7.26 -26.54 -10.85
N PRO A 187 8.34 -27.06 -11.46
CA PRO A 187 8.52 -27.00 -12.90
C PRO A 187 7.34 -27.63 -13.65
N GLY A 188 6.90 -26.98 -14.73
CA GLY A 188 5.75 -27.40 -15.55
C GLY A 188 4.41 -26.77 -15.16
N GLN A 189 4.30 -26.17 -13.98
CA GLN A 189 3.11 -25.40 -13.59
C GLN A 189 3.08 -24.03 -14.24
N LEU A 190 1.89 -23.45 -14.37
CA LEU A 190 1.71 -22.04 -14.65
C LEU A 190 1.89 -21.21 -13.37
N GLU A 191 2.37 -19.97 -13.52
CA GLU A 191 2.34 -18.96 -12.44
C GLU A 191 0.92 -18.82 -11.84
N ALA A 192 -0.11 -18.97 -12.69
CA ALA A 192 -1.53 -18.88 -12.27
C ALA A 192 -1.94 -19.95 -11.25
N GLU A 193 -1.35 -21.15 -11.32
CA GLU A 193 -1.64 -22.22 -10.35
C GLU A 193 -1.15 -21.83 -8.95
N VAL A 194 0.02 -21.20 -8.89
CA VAL A 194 0.59 -20.68 -7.63
C VAL A 194 -0.21 -19.47 -7.13
N ALA A 195 -0.59 -18.55 -8.04
CA ALA A 195 -1.42 -17.40 -7.71
C ALA A 195 -2.80 -17.81 -7.13
N GLY A 196 -3.43 -18.86 -7.67
CA GLY A 196 -4.69 -19.37 -7.16
C GLY A 196 -4.60 -19.93 -5.73
N ILE A 197 -3.48 -20.57 -5.36
CA ILE A 197 -3.23 -21.04 -3.98
C ILE A 197 -3.13 -19.84 -3.03
N ILE A 198 -2.38 -18.81 -3.43
CA ILE A 198 -2.18 -17.58 -2.67
C ILE A 198 -3.52 -16.87 -2.40
N GLU A 199 -4.31 -16.65 -3.45
CA GLU A 199 -5.62 -15.99 -3.33
C GLU A 199 -6.61 -16.82 -2.50
N GLY A 200 -6.63 -18.15 -2.70
CA GLY A 200 -7.47 -19.05 -1.93
C GLY A 200 -7.21 -18.99 -0.42
N ILE A 201 -5.96 -18.82 0.00
CA ILE A 201 -5.60 -18.68 1.43
C ILE A 201 -6.10 -17.34 1.99
N ALA A 202 -5.94 -16.25 1.26
CA ALA A 202 -6.42 -14.93 1.69
C ALA A 202 -7.95 -14.93 1.88
N ILE A 203 -8.69 -15.53 0.93
CA ILE A 203 -10.14 -15.68 1.02
C ILE A 203 -10.52 -16.59 2.20
N SER A 204 -9.81 -17.71 2.39
CA SER A 204 -10.08 -18.65 3.49
C SER A 204 -9.84 -18.04 4.88
N ALA A 205 -9.11 -16.92 4.97
CA ALA A 205 -8.91 -16.13 6.19
C ALA A 205 -10.01 -15.09 6.43
N ASP A 206 -11.15 -15.17 5.72
CA ASP A 206 -12.23 -14.17 5.71
C ASP A 206 -11.77 -12.78 5.21
N GLY A 207 -10.64 -12.77 4.51
CA GLY A 207 -10.02 -11.58 3.95
C GLY A 207 -10.03 -11.61 2.43
N ARG A 208 -9.01 -10.98 1.85
CA ARG A 208 -8.72 -10.97 0.41
C ARG A 208 -7.26 -10.58 0.18
N LEU A 209 -6.83 -10.55 -1.07
CA LEU A 209 -5.55 -9.92 -1.40
C LEU A 209 -5.64 -8.40 -1.16
N SER A 210 -4.60 -7.82 -0.57
CA SER A 210 -4.47 -6.37 -0.37
C SER A 210 -4.32 -5.61 -1.70
N TYR A 211 -3.75 -6.28 -2.70
CA TYR A 211 -3.52 -5.81 -4.07
C TYR A 211 -3.47 -7.02 -5.02
N PRO A 212 -3.65 -6.84 -6.35
CA PRO A 212 -3.50 -7.95 -7.29
C PRO A 212 -2.10 -8.58 -7.19
N ALA A 213 -2.04 -9.86 -6.84
CA ALA A 213 -0.78 -10.56 -6.60
C ALA A 213 0.15 -10.48 -7.82
N ILE A 214 1.45 -10.38 -7.56
CA ILE A 214 2.52 -10.46 -8.54
C ILE A 214 3.21 -11.79 -8.29
N VAL A 215 2.97 -12.75 -9.18
CA VAL A 215 3.54 -14.10 -9.10
C VAL A 215 4.22 -14.33 -10.42
N THR A 216 5.55 -14.20 -10.47
CA THR A 216 6.24 -14.27 -11.76
C THR A 216 7.67 -14.78 -11.75
N ARG A 217 8.01 -15.55 -12.79
CA ARG A 217 9.39 -15.88 -13.16
C ARG A 217 10.16 -14.70 -13.78
N ASN A 218 9.45 -13.68 -14.24
CA ASN A 218 10.03 -12.49 -14.87
C ASN A 218 10.20 -11.36 -13.83
N GLY A 219 10.97 -11.61 -12.77
CA GLY A 219 11.09 -10.72 -11.61
C GLY A 219 11.56 -9.29 -11.90
N HIS A 220 12.11 -9.01 -13.10
CA HIS A 220 12.49 -7.67 -13.55
C HIS A 220 11.30 -6.78 -13.95
N VAL A 221 10.07 -7.32 -14.01
CA VAL A 221 8.84 -6.57 -14.27
C VAL A 221 8.15 -6.29 -12.93
N LEU A 222 8.31 -5.07 -12.41
CA LEU A 222 7.96 -4.73 -11.02
C LEU A 222 6.48 -4.98 -10.67
N HIS A 223 5.54 -4.60 -11.56
CA HIS A 223 4.09 -4.81 -11.39
C HIS A 223 3.56 -5.75 -12.48
N ASN A 224 3.93 -7.03 -12.42
CA ASN A 224 3.47 -8.03 -13.38
C ASN A 224 2.23 -8.79 -12.88
N HIS A 225 1.08 -8.51 -13.49
CA HIS A 225 -0.18 -9.21 -13.22
C HIS A 225 -0.49 -10.35 -14.23
N TYR A 226 0.44 -10.63 -15.15
CA TYR A 226 0.29 -11.75 -16.08
C TYR A 226 0.86 -13.03 -15.45
N HIS A 227 0.03 -14.06 -15.34
CA HIS A 227 0.37 -15.36 -14.73
C HIS A 227 0.34 -16.53 -15.72
N GLY A 228 0.48 -16.26 -17.01
CA GLY A 228 0.41 -17.31 -18.05
C GLY A 228 1.74 -17.98 -18.37
N ASN A 229 2.85 -17.62 -17.70
CA ASN A 229 4.13 -18.28 -17.98
C ASN A 229 4.23 -19.63 -17.28
N THR A 230 4.87 -20.59 -17.96
CA THR A 230 5.20 -21.89 -17.36
C THR A 230 6.52 -21.82 -16.60
N LEU A 231 6.49 -22.21 -15.34
CA LEU A 231 7.66 -22.31 -14.46
C LEU A 231 8.61 -23.41 -14.95
N GLN A 232 9.89 -23.09 -15.01
CA GLN A 232 10.97 -24.01 -15.35
C GLN A 232 11.85 -24.28 -14.13
N LYS A 233 12.55 -25.42 -14.14
CA LYS A 233 13.52 -25.74 -13.09
C LYS A 233 14.65 -24.70 -13.08
N GLY A 234 14.93 -24.13 -11.91
CA GLY A 234 15.97 -23.12 -11.71
C GLY A 234 15.55 -21.68 -11.98
N ASP A 235 14.31 -21.44 -12.41
CA ASP A 235 13.75 -20.09 -12.47
C ASP A 235 13.74 -19.46 -11.07
N LEU A 236 14.04 -18.16 -10.99
CA LEU A 236 13.67 -17.36 -9.83
C LEU A 236 12.19 -17.02 -9.94
N LEU A 237 11.39 -17.49 -8.99
CA LEU A 237 9.99 -17.07 -8.82
C LEU A 237 9.94 -15.97 -7.77
N LEU A 238 9.62 -14.76 -8.22
CA LEU A 238 9.33 -13.62 -7.36
C LEU A 238 7.83 -13.61 -7.10
N ILE A 239 7.47 -13.62 -5.82
CA ILE A 239 6.10 -13.52 -5.34
C ILE A 239 6.02 -12.27 -4.49
N ASP A 240 5.16 -11.36 -4.87
CA ASP A 240 4.80 -10.16 -4.16
C ASP A 240 3.27 -10.20 -3.99
N ALA A 241 2.86 -10.54 -2.76
CA ALA A 241 1.47 -10.73 -2.39
C ALA A 241 1.27 -10.53 -0.88
N GLY A 242 0.18 -9.86 -0.52
CA GLY A 242 -0.24 -9.71 0.87
C GLY A 242 -1.74 -9.81 1.06
N ALA A 243 -2.16 -10.10 2.28
CA ALA A 243 -3.56 -10.26 2.68
C ALA A 243 -4.13 -8.99 3.34
N GLU A 244 -5.36 -8.63 2.98
CA GLU A 244 -6.18 -7.65 3.71
C GLU A 244 -7.03 -8.41 4.73
N THR A 245 -6.97 -8.01 6.00
CA THR A 245 -7.85 -8.55 7.05
C THR A 245 -9.32 -8.14 6.86
N PRO A 246 -10.28 -8.83 7.50
CA PRO A 246 -11.69 -8.41 7.50
C PRO A 246 -11.92 -6.99 8.05
N SER A 247 -10.98 -6.45 8.84
CA SER A 247 -11.02 -5.07 9.36
C SER A 247 -10.40 -4.05 8.40
N GLY A 248 -9.69 -4.49 7.36
CA GLY A 248 -9.20 -3.67 6.25
C GLY A 248 -7.72 -3.39 6.24
N TYR A 249 -6.98 -3.90 7.22
CA TYR A 249 -5.53 -3.67 7.30
C TYR A 249 -4.81 -4.62 6.36
N ALA A 250 -3.91 -4.05 5.56
CA ALA A 250 -3.12 -4.72 4.56
C ALA A 250 -1.82 -5.28 5.16
N GLY A 251 -1.44 -6.44 4.66
CA GLY A 251 -0.06 -6.92 4.63
C GLY A 251 0.49 -6.75 3.23
N ASP A 252 1.81 -6.67 3.13
CA ASP A 252 2.56 -6.54 1.89
C ASP A 252 3.92 -7.23 2.06
N ILE A 253 4.11 -8.34 1.36
CA ILE A 253 5.26 -9.21 1.54
C ILE A 253 5.72 -9.68 0.16
N THR A 254 7.01 -9.54 -0.07
CA THR A 254 7.70 -10.09 -1.24
C THR A 254 8.73 -11.14 -0.81
N ARG A 255 8.73 -12.30 -1.49
CA ARG A 255 9.75 -13.34 -1.37
C ARG A 255 10.15 -13.82 -2.76
N THR A 256 11.44 -14.15 -2.90
CA THR A 256 11.96 -14.74 -4.14
C THR A 256 12.66 -16.06 -3.82
N PHE A 257 12.43 -17.11 -4.62
CA PHE A 257 13.10 -18.40 -4.47
C PHE A 257 13.29 -19.12 -5.82
N ALA A 258 14.22 -20.08 -5.87
CA ALA A 258 14.44 -20.92 -7.06
C ALA A 258 13.40 -22.06 -7.14
N VAL A 259 12.83 -22.29 -8.33
CA VAL A 259 11.80 -23.32 -8.56
C VAL A 259 12.45 -24.69 -8.79
N GLY A 260 12.12 -25.67 -7.94
CA GLY A 260 12.53 -27.08 -8.12
C GLY A 260 14.05 -27.34 -8.12
N ALA A 261 14.84 -26.38 -7.62
CA ALA A 261 16.29 -26.44 -7.53
C ALA A 261 16.79 -25.50 -6.42
N ASP A 262 18.04 -25.70 -5.98
CA ASP A 262 18.75 -24.70 -5.18
C ASP A 262 19.15 -23.51 -6.07
N MET A 263 19.34 -22.35 -5.44
CA MET A 263 19.87 -21.17 -6.15
C MET A 263 21.27 -21.47 -6.70
N THR A 264 21.54 -21.00 -7.91
CA THR A 264 22.91 -20.99 -8.44
C THR A 264 23.78 -20.00 -7.66
N THR A 265 25.10 -20.10 -7.75
CA THR A 265 26.01 -19.11 -7.15
C THR A 265 25.64 -17.68 -7.57
N GLN A 266 25.39 -17.46 -8.86
CA GLN A 266 24.98 -16.17 -9.40
C GLN A 266 23.66 -15.67 -8.77
N GLN A 267 22.69 -16.54 -8.55
CA GLN A 267 21.41 -16.20 -7.90
C GLN A 267 21.60 -15.91 -6.41
N GLN A 268 22.41 -16.72 -5.72
CA GLN A 268 22.71 -16.57 -4.31
C GLN A 268 23.48 -15.28 -4.02
N ASP A 269 24.46 -14.94 -4.85
CA ASP A 269 25.24 -13.70 -4.72
C ASP A 269 24.33 -12.46 -4.71
N ILE A 270 23.36 -12.39 -5.63
CA ILE A 270 22.40 -11.28 -5.68
C ILE A 270 21.40 -11.36 -4.54
N TYR A 271 20.92 -12.56 -4.20
CA TYR A 271 20.00 -12.76 -3.08
C TYR A 271 20.59 -12.25 -1.77
N ASP A 272 21.85 -12.57 -1.50
CA ASP A 272 22.55 -12.19 -0.27
C ASP A 272 22.73 -10.67 -0.16
N ILE A 273 22.97 -9.98 -1.27
CA ILE A 273 23.03 -8.51 -1.30
C ILE A 273 21.65 -7.92 -0.96
N VAL A 274 20.56 -8.43 -1.55
CA VAL A 274 19.20 -7.97 -1.25
C VAL A 274 18.82 -8.27 0.20
N GLN A 275 19.15 -9.46 0.69
CA GLN A 275 18.91 -9.86 2.08
C GLN A 275 19.66 -8.95 3.06
N LYS A 276 20.92 -8.62 2.77
CA LYS A 276 21.69 -7.67 3.57
C LYS A 276 21.08 -6.28 3.53
N ALA A 277 20.65 -5.80 2.36
CA ALA A 277 19.97 -4.51 2.23
C ALA A 277 18.68 -4.47 3.06
N LEU A 278 17.89 -5.55 3.07
CA LEU A 278 16.66 -5.66 3.87
C LEU A 278 17.00 -5.60 5.36
N THR A 279 17.89 -6.48 5.83
CA THR A 279 18.23 -6.59 7.25
C THR A 279 18.82 -5.29 7.81
N ASP A 280 19.78 -4.69 7.12
CA ASP A 280 20.46 -3.48 7.60
C ASP A 280 19.56 -2.24 7.51
N SER A 281 18.71 -2.14 6.47
CA SER A 281 17.76 -1.04 6.34
C SER A 281 16.70 -1.11 7.42
N THR A 282 16.16 -2.31 7.70
CA THR A 282 15.23 -2.54 8.80
C THR A 282 15.87 -2.21 10.14
N ALA A 283 17.13 -2.64 10.37
CA ALA A 283 17.86 -2.35 11.60
C ALA A 283 18.08 -0.84 11.85
N ALA A 284 18.14 -0.02 10.78
CA ALA A 284 18.32 1.42 10.88
C ALA A 284 17.04 2.18 11.31
N LEU A 285 15.86 1.55 11.22
CA LEU A 285 14.59 2.19 11.49
C LEU A 285 14.43 2.55 12.97
N GLN A 286 14.26 3.85 13.23
CA GLN A 286 13.98 4.44 14.55
C GLN A 286 13.37 5.84 14.39
N PRO A 287 12.75 6.41 15.43
CA PRO A 287 12.29 7.79 15.40
C PRO A 287 13.45 8.77 15.13
N GLY A 288 13.17 9.85 14.40
CA GLY A 288 14.13 10.93 14.18
C GLY A 288 15.05 10.76 12.96
N ILE A 289 15.08 9.58 12.34
CA ILE A 289 15.79 9.39 11.07
C ILE A 289 14.86 9.59 9.87
N THR A 290 15.40 10.13 8.77
CA THR A 290 14.63 10.25 7.52
C THR A 290 14.60 8.93 6.78
N TYR A 291 13.44 8.50 6.28
CA TYR A 291 13.38 7.28 5.46
C TYR A 291 14.18 7.44 4.15
N GLN A 292 14.32 8.68 3.65
CA GLN A 292 15.23 9.00 2.55
C GLN A 292 16.69 8.60 2.85
N SER A 293 17.18 8.85 4.07
CA SER A 293 18.54 8.43 4.44
C SER A 293 18.70 6.90 4.47
N VAL A 294 17.65 6.16 4.86
CA VAL A 294 17.64 4.70 4.83
C VAL A 294 17.66 4.19 3.39
N HIS A 295 16.86 4.78 2.50
CA HIS A 295 16.89 4.47 1.07
C HIS A 295 18.28 4.67 0.45
N LEU A 296 18.95 5.79 0.75
CA LEU A 296 20.31 6.03 0.26
C LEU A 296 21.32 5.02 0.85
N ASN A 297 21.13 4.60 2.10
CA ASN A 297 21.95 3.55 2.71
C ASN A 297 21.72 2.18 2.04
N ALA A 298 20.48 1.81 1.74
CA ALA A 298 20.17 0.61 0.95
C ALA A 298 20.86 0.66 -0.42
N GLY A 299 20.84 1.82 -1.09
CA GLY A 299 21.58 2.06 -2.33
C GLY A 299 23.10 1.82 -2.19
N ARG A 300 23.71 2.21 -1.06
CA ARG A 300 25.14 1.95 -0.77
C ARG A 300 25.42 0.47 -0.54
N ILE A 301 24.55 -0.23 0.19
CA ILE A 301 24.68 -1.67 0.43
C ILE A 301 24.62 -2.43 -0.90
N ILE A 302 23.63 -2.09 -1.74
CA ILE A 302 23.46 -2.67 -3.07
C ILE A 302 24.68 -2.37 -3.95
N ALA A 303 25.12 -1.11 -4.02
CA ALA A 303 26.27 -0.74 -4.83
C ALA A 303 27.58 -1.40 -4.37
N SER A 304 27.79 -1.54 -3.04
CA SER A 304 28.95 -2.25 -2.49
C SER A 304 28.93 -3.73 -2.84
N GLY A 305 27.80 -4.41 -2.63
CA GLY A 305 27.65 -5.82 -2.98
C GLY A 305 27.83 -6.07 -4.48
N LEU A 306 27.21 -5.25 -5.32
CA LEU A 306 27.35 -5.33 -6.78
C LEU A 306 28.79 -5.06 -7.25
N LYS A 307 29.56 -4.26 -6.50
CA LYS A 307 30.99 -4.05 -6.75
C LYS A 307 31.81 -5.29 -6.38
N GLU A 308 31.50 -5.96 -5.28
CA GLU A 308 32.17 -7.19 -4.86
C GLU A 308 32.01 -8.33 -5.87
N VAL A 309 30.83 -8.43 -6.51
CA VAL A 309 30.55 -9.42 -7.57
C VAL A 309 30.94 -8.93 -8.98
N GLY A 310 31.58 -7.76 -9.10
CA GLY A 310 32.15 -7.25 -10.35
C GLY A 310 31.17 -6.58 -11.32
N LEU A 311 29.93 -6.31 -10.91
CA LEU A 311 28.90 -5.64 -11.71
C LEU A 311 28.95 -4.11 -11.61
N MET A 312 29.48 -3.60 -10.50
CA MET A 312 29.80 -2.18 -10.30
C MET A 312 31.30 -1.98 -10.02
N LYS A 313 31.74 -0.72 -10.06
CA LYS A 313 33.14 -0.30 -9.88
C LYS A 313 33.17 1.14 -9.34
N GLY A 314 34.38 1.66 -9.07
CA GLY A 314 34.57 3.03 -8.57
C GLY A 314 34.24 3.19 -7.08
N ASP A 315 34.07 4.44 -6.64
CA ASP A 315 33.68 4.77 -5.28
C ASP A 315 32.16 4.59 -5.06
N VAL A 316 31.77 4.03 -3.90
CA VAL A 316 30.37 3.68 -3.62
C VAL A 316 29.53 4.91 -3.31
N ASP A 317 30.06 5.87 -2.57
CA ASP A 317 29.33 7.09 -2.22
C ASP A 317 29.12 7.97 -3.46
N GLU A 318 30.14 8.10 -4.30
CA GLU A 318 30.02 8.79 -5.59
C GLU A 318 29.01 8.11 -6.52
N ALA A 319 29.03 6.76 -6.59
CA ALA A 319 28.08 6.00 -7.40
C ALA A 319 26.62 6.22 -6.96
N VAL A 320 26.35 6.22 -5.65
CA VAL A 320 25.00 6.46 -5.10
C VAL A 320 24.58 7.91 -5.33
N ALA A 321 25.47 8.89 -5.10
CA ALA A 321 25.20 10.29 -5.37
C ALA A 321 24.88 10.55 -6.85
N ALA A 322 25.56 9.86 -7.77
CA ALA A 322 25.29 9.92 -9.20
C ALA A 322 24.00 9.19 -9.63
N GLY A 323 23.39 8.38 -8.74
CA GLY A 323 22.18 7.61 -9.02
C GLY A 323 22.44 6.26 -9.70
N ALA A 324 23.68 5.75 -9.68
CA ALA A 324 24.04 4.50 -10.38
C ALA A 324 23.27 3.28 -9.86
N HIS A 325 22.97 3.24 -8.55
CA HIS A 325 22.16 2.20 -7.91
C HIS A 325 20.77 2.04 -8.56
N ALA A 326 20.22 3.10 -9.15
CA ALA A 326 18.89 3.09 -9.77
C ALA A 326 18.80 2.24 -11.03
N LEU A 327 19.92 1.85 -11.65
CA LEU A 327 19.92 0.84 -12.72
C LEU A 327 19.39 -0.50 -12.19
N PHE A 328 19.70 -0.81 -10.93
CA PHE A 328 19.40 -2.10 -10.29
C PHE A 328 18.21 -2.03 -9.35
N MET A 329 17.95 -0.89 -8.71
CA MET A 329 16.78 -0.65 -7.85
C MET A 329 16.04 0.63 -8.30
N PRO A 330 15.18 0.55 -9.34
CA PRO A 330 14.54 1.73 -9.93
C PRO A 330 13.33 2.27 -9.13
N HIS A 331 12.94 1.59 -8.06
CA HIS A 331 11.83 1.94 -7.18
C HIS A 331 12.32 2.47 -5.81
N GLY A 332 11.38 2.95 -4.99
CA GLY A 332 11.65 3.36 -3.61
C GLY A 332 11.98 2.18 -2.71
N LEU A 333 12.66 2.44 -1.58
CA LEU A 333 12.95 1.37 -0.60
C LEU A 333 11.67 0.84 0.09
N GLY A 334 10.59 1.61 0.07
CA GLY A 334 9.32 1.26 0.68
C GLY A 334 8.41 2.46 0.83
N HIS A 335 7.29 2.23 1.51
CA HIS A 335 6.18 3.18 1.65
C HIS A 335 5.42 2.98 2.96
N MET A 336 4.56 3.94 3.31
CA MET A 336 3.61 3.77 4.41
C MET A 336 2.64 2.62 4.08
N ILE A 337 2.26 1.83 5.09
CA ILE A 337 1.27 0.75 4.98
C ILE A 337 0.26 0.82 6.14
N GLY A 338 -1.00 0.46 5.87
CA GLY A 338 -2.07 0.51 6.85
C GLY A 338 -3.38 -0.07 6.31
N LEU A 339 -4.40 0.80 6.18
CA LEU A 339 -5.66 0.40 5.54
C LEU A 339 -5.52 0.29 4.02
N ASP A 340 -4.58 1.03 3.42
CA ASP A 340 -4.14 0.81 2.05
C ASP A 340 -2.69 0.31 2.03
N VAL A 341 -2.33 -0.39 0.95
CA VAL A 341 -0.99 -0.96 0.73
C VAL A 341 0.03 0.17 0.62
N HIS A 342 -0.16 1.07 -0.35
CA HIS A 342 0.42 2.40 -0.31
C HIS A 342 -0.50 3.33 0.50
N ASP A 343 -0.35 3.32 1.83
CA ASP A 343 -1.27 3.98 2.75
C ASP A 343 -1.41 5.48 2.42
N MET A 344 -2.66 5.91 2.15
CA MET A 344 -3.04 7.31 1.87
C MET A 344 -2.47 7.92 0.57
N GLU A 345 -1.98 7.12 -0.39
CA GLU A 345 -1.49 7.64 -1.68
C GLU A 345 -2.52 8.52 -2.41
N ASP A 346 -3.82 8.20 -2.26
CA ASP A 346 -4.95 8.94 -2.82
C ASP A 346 -5.14 10.34 -2.21
N LEU A 347 -4.58 10.59 -1.02
CA LEU A 347 -4.57 11.89 -0.37
C LEU A 347 -3.43 12.79 -0.86
N GLY A 348 -2.55 12.28 -1.73
CA GLY A 348 -1.42 12.99 -2.30
C GLY A 348 -0.10 12.51 -1.71
N GLU A 349 0.67 11.75 -2.50
CA GLU A 349 1.91 11.12 -2.04
C GLU A 349 2.94 12.10 -1.44
N ASP A 350 3.05 13.33 -1.98
CA ASP A 350 3.94 14.34 -1.41
C ASP A 350 3.49 14.84 -0.03
N LEU A 351 2.18 14.89 0.23
CA LEU A 351 1.65 15.28 1.54
C LEU A 351 1.84 14.16 2.57
N VAL A 352 1.84 12.90 2.13
CA VAL A 352 2.05 11.74 2.98
C VAL A 352 3.53 11.52 3.26
N GLY A 353 4.34 11.47 2.22
CA GLY A 353 5.73 11.01 2.27
C GLY A 353 6.75 12.08 2.63
N TYR A 354 6.42 13.35 2.45
CA TYR A 354 7.37 14.45 2.47
C TYR A 354 6.87 15.61 3.34
N ASP A 355 7.76 16.55 3.64
CA ASP A 355 7.45 17.72 4.45
C ASP A 355 8.28 18.93 3.99
N ASP A 356 8.37 19.98 4.82
CA ASP A 356 9.15 21.17 4.50
C ASP A 356 10.66 20.99 4.62
N LYS A 357 11.11 19.95 5.32
CA LYS A 357 12.53 19.65 5.52
C LYS A 357 13.06 18.68 4.48
N VAL A 358 12.26 17.70 4.07
CA VAL A 358 12.63 16.67 3.09
C VAL A 358 11.70 16.78 1.89
N LYS A 359 12.28 17.08 0.73
CA LYS A 359 11.57 17.14 -0.56
C LYS A 359 11.90 15.92 -1.42
N ARG A 360 10.97 15.56 -2.29
CA ARG A 360 11.15 14.47 -3.25
C ARG A 360 12.29 14.78 -4.21
N SER A 361 13.16 13.79 -4.44
CA SER A 361 14.21 13.87 -5.43
C SER A 361 13.65 13.86 -6.85
N THR A 362 14.32 14.53 -7.79
CA THR A 362 14.01 14.42 -9.23
C THR A 362 14.85 13.33 -9.92
N GLN A 363 15.86 12.77 -9.24
CA GLN A 363 16.75 11.74 -9.78
C GLN A 363 15.99 10.42 -10.01
N PHE A 364 16.25 9.76 -11.14
CA PHE A 364 15.68 8.43 -11.42
C PHE A 364 16.07 7.43 -10.32
N GLY A 365 15.18 6.48 -10.00
CA GLY A 365 15.29 5.65 -8.79
C GLY A 365 14.73 6.38 -7.58
N THR A 366 15.49 7.33 -7.01
CA THR A 366 15.13 8.01 -5.76
C THR A 366 13.84 8.83 -5.84
N ARG A 367 13.45 9.35 -7.02
CA ARG A 367 12.15 10.02 -7.21
C ARG A 367 10.93 9.12 -6.96
N SER A 368 11.13 7.80 -7.07
CA SER A 368 10.12 6.77 -6.85
C SER A 368 9.94 6.42 -5.37
N LEU A 369 10.74 7.02 -4.47
CA LEU A 369 10.58 6.84 -3.03
C LEU A 369 9.28 7.50 -2.56
N ARG A 370 8.38 6.72 -1.95
CA ARG A 370 7.05 7.22 -1.52
C ARG A 370 7.06 7.85 -0.14
N LEU A 371 8.06 7.55 0.70
CA LEU A 371 8.27 8.12 2.03
C LEU A 371 9.69 8.68 2.12
N GLY A 372 9.86 9.99 2.30
CA GLY A 372 11.16 10.62 2.48
C GLY A 372 11.39 11.17 3.90
N LYS A 373 10.32 11.63 4.55
CA LYS A 373 10.36 12.40 5.79
C LYS A 373 10.86 11.61 6.99
N GLU A 374 11.01 12.33 8.10
CA GLU A 374 11.41 11.80 9.40
C GLU A 374 10.41 10.76 9.92
N LEU A 375 10.92 9.62 10.37
CA LEU A 375 10.14 8.55 10.98
C LEU A 375 9.70 8.93 12.39
N GLN A 376 8.48 8.53 12.74
CA GLN A 376 7.90 8.73 14.07
C GLN A 376 7.42 7.40 14.63
N GLU A 377 7.36 7.30 15.95
CA GLU A 377 6.76 6.15 16.62
C GLU A 377 5.34 5.89 16.10
N GLY A 378 5.01 4.61 15.87
CA GLY A 378 3.73 4.16 15.36
C GLY A 378 3.58 4.25 13.84
N TYR A 379 4.56 4.78 13.09
CA TYR A 379 4.56 4.66 11.63
C TYR A 379 4.75 3.20 11.25
N ALA A 380 3.86 2.67 10.42
CA ALA A 380 4.04 1.38 9.78
C ALA A 380 4.40 1.59 8.30
N LEU A 381 5.42 0.86 7.83
CA LEU A 381 5.99 0.99 6.50
C LEU A 381 6.52 -0.36 5.97
N THR A 382 6.74 -0.44 4.66
CA THR A 382 7.45 -1.55 4.02
C THR A 382 8.96 -1.28 3.99
N VAL A 383 9.77 -2.33 3.98
CA VAL A 383 11.18 -2.29 3.61
C VAL A 383 11.39 -3.36 2.55
N GLU A 384 11.59 -2.95 1.31
CA GLU A 384 11.45 -3.81 0.13
C GLU A 384 12.60 -3.70 -0.87
N PRO A 385 13.89 -3.74 -0.47
CA PRO A 385 14.98 -3.61 -1.43
C PRO A 385 14.91 -4.70 -2.50
N GLY A 386 15.35 -4.34 -3.70
CA GLY A 386 15.39 -5.26 -4.83
C GLY A 386 16.53 -4.96 -5.79
N ILE A 387 16.98 -6.01 -6.47
CA ILE A 387 17.95 -5.92 -7.58
C ILE A 387 17.31 -6.57 -8.79
N TYR A 388 17.21 -5.80 -9.87
CA TYR A 388 16.63 -6.22 -11.14
C TYR A 388 17.61 -6.01 -12.28
N PHE A 389 17.60 -6.93 -13.23
CA PHE A 389 18.32 -6.81 -14.48
C PHE A 389 17.30 -6.58 -15.59
N ILE A 390 17.00 -5.31 -15.85
CA ILE A 390 16.00 -4.88 -16.85
C ILE A 390 16.74 -4.63 -18.18
N PRO A 391 16.64 -5.52 -19.19
CA PRO A 391 17.50 -5.44 -20.38
C PRO A 391 17.39 -4.11 -21.11
N ALA A 392 16.16 -3.60 -21.28
CA ALA A 392 15.94 -2.32 -21.95
C ALA A 392 16.56 -1.12 -21.21
N LEU A 393 16.62 -1.17 -19.87
CA LEU A 393 17.23 -0.11 -19.07
C LEU A 393 18.76 -0.19 -19.15
N ILE A 394 19.32 -1.40 -19.09
CA ILE A 394 20.75 -1.67 -19.27
C ILE A 394 21.21 -1.17 -20.65
N ASP A 395 20.50 -1.52 -21.72
CA ASP A 395 20.85 -1.13 -23.09
C ASP A 395 20.84 0.38 -23.27
N ARG A 396 19.80 1.05 -22.73
CA ARG A 396 19.72 2.51 -22.78
C ARG A 396 20.87 3.17 -22.03
N TRP A 397 21.15 2.75 -20.79
CA TRP A 397 22.19 3.37 -19.98
C TRP A 397 23.59 3.13 -20.54
N ALA A 398 23.83 1.96 -21.13
CA ALA A 398 25.06 1.65 -21.85
C ALA A 398 25.24 2.55 -23.07
N ALA A 399 24.18 2.75 -23.87
CA ALA A 399 24.21 3.61 -25.05
C ALA A 399 24.41 5.10 -24.70
N ASP A 400 23.74 5.57 -23.63
CA ASP A 400 23.81 6.95 -23.16
C ASP A 400 25.09 7.24 -22.34
N GLY A 401 25.86 6.21 -21.97
CA GLY A 401 27.02 6.33 -21.08
C GLY A 401 26.64 6.73 -19.64
N THR A 402 25.38 6.51 -19.24
CA THR A 402 24.86 6.93 -17.93
C THR A 402 25.56 6.16 -16.81
N CYS A 403 26.27 6.86 -15.93
CA CYS A 403 27.04 6.28 -14.82
C CYS A 403 28.09 5.22 -15.26
N ALA A 404 28.67 5.35 -16.46
CA ALA A 404 29.65 4.39 -16.99
C ALA A 404 30.94 4.26 -16.16
N ASP A 405 31.26 5.27 -15.34
CA ASP A 405 32.36 5.24 -14.39
C ASP A 405 32.11 4.28 -13.21
N PHE A 406 30.84 3.96 -12.93
CA PHE A 406 30.42 3.14 -11.79
C PHE A 406 29.84 1.78 -12.19
N ILE A 407 29.41 1.62 -13.44
CA ILE A 407 28.71 0.41 -13.92
C ILE A 407 29.60 -0.38 -14.86
N ASN A 408 29.68 -1.69 -14.65
CA ASN A 408 30.38 -2.61 -15.54
C ASN A 408 29.41 -3.23 -16.55
N PHE A 409 29.01 -2.46 -17.56
CA PHE A 409 28.01 -2.91 -18.56
C PHE A 409 28.36 -4.23 -19.24
N ALA A 410 29.64 -4.51 -19.51
CA ALA A 410 30.07 -5.76 -20.11
C ALA A 410 29.79 -6.98 -19.21
N ALA A 411 29.89 -6.83 -17.89
CA ALA A 411 29.56 -7.91 -16.95
C ALA A 411 28.05 -8.17 -16.87
N LEU A 412 27.21 -7.18 -17.19
CA LEU A 412 25.74 -7.31 -17.14
C LEU A 412 25.18 -8.23 -18.22
N ASP A 413 25.92 -8.50 -19.30
CA ASP A 413 25.46 -9.40 -20.37
C ASP A 413 25.15 -10.82 -19.85
N ALA A 414 25.88 -11.29 -18.83
CA ALA A 414 25.64 -12.57 -18.17
C ALA A 414 24.36 -12.61 -17.30
N TYR A 415 23.71 -11.46 -17.09
CA TYR A 415 22.53 -11.31 -16.22
C TYR A 415 21.26 -10.92 -16.98
N ARG A 416 21.30 -10.84 -18.32
CA ARG A 416 20.15 -10.40 -19.13
C ARG A 416 18.88 -11.24 -18.94
N ASN A 417 19.03 -12.51 -18.60
CA ASN A 417 17.92 -13.43 -18.32
C ASN A 417 17.74 -13.72 -16.82
N PHE A 418 18.41 -12.97 -15.94
CA PHE A 418 18.39 -13.20 -14.50
C PHE A 418 17.01 -12.91 -13.90
N GLY A 419 16.32 -11.90 -14.44
CA GLY A 419 15.10 -11.37 -13.84
C GLY A 419 15.42 -10.41 -12.70
N GLY A 420 14.95 -10.71 -11.50
CA GLY A 420 15.23 -9.89 -10.33
C GLY A 420 14.84 -10.57 -9.03
N ILE A 421 15.35 -10.02 -7.95
CA ILE A 421 15.09 -10.46 -6.58
C ILE A 421 14.59 -9.25 -5.81
N ARG A 422 13.47 -9.40 -5.12
CA ARG A 422 12.99 -8.48 -4.08
C ARG A 422 12.67 -9.28 -2.84
N LEU A 423 12.95 -8.68 -1.68
CA LEU A 423 12.57 -9.18 -0.37
C LEU A 423 11.94 -8.04 0.38
N GLU A 424 10.80 -8.29 1.02
CA GLU A 424 10.02 -7.23 1.66
C GLU A 424 9.36 -7.66 2.95
N ASP A 425 9.47 -6.79 3.95
CA ASP A 425 8.82 -6.95 5.24
C ASP A 425 8.00 -5.71 5.61
N ASN A 426 6.93 -5.90 6.37
CA ASN A 426 6.21 -4.80 7.02
C ASN A 426 6.79 -4.56 8.41
N VAL A 427 7.02 -3.29 8.73
CA VAL A 427 7.71 -2.86 9.95
C VAL A 427 6.96 -1.71 10.59
N VAL A 428 6.83 -1.73 11.91
CA VAL A 428 6.38 -0.55 12.69
C VAL A 428 7.55 0.08 13.43
N VAL A 429 7.67 1.39 13.37
CA VAL A 429 8.62 2.19 14.14
C VAL A 429 8.16 2.26 15.60
N THR A 430 9.02 1.90 16.54
CA THR A 430 8.75 1.94 17.99
C THR A 430 9.47 3.13 18.63
N ALA A 431 9.21 3.41 19.91
CA ALA A 431 9.84 4.51 20.65
C ALA A 431 11.39 4.55 20.57
N SER A 432 12.04 3.39 20.39
CA SER A 432 13.50 3.29 20.38
C SER A 432 14.07 2.47 19.22
N GLY A 433 13.30 2.26 18.16
CA GLY A 433 13.71 1.40 17.05
C GLY A 433 12.54 0.98 16.17
N HIS A 434 12.43 -0.33 15.94
CA HIS A 434 11.41 -0.91 15.07
C HIS A 434 10.95 -2.28 15.59
N ARG A 435 9.87 -2.79 15.00
CA ARG A 435 9.38 -4.16 15.16
C ARG A 435 8.88 -4.64 13.80
N VAL A 436 9.40 -5.76 13.34
CA VAL A 436 8.86 -6.47 12.17
C VAL A 436 7.48 -7.02 12.57
N LEU A 437 6.48 -6.82 11.71
CA LEU A 437 5.12 -7.30 11.91
C LEU A 437 5.01 -8.78 11.52
N GLY A 438 4.07 -9.50 12.12
CA GLY A 438 3.81 -10.93 11.85
C GLY A 438 4.39 -11.92 12.84
#